data_AF-A0A1E7FTX3-F1
#
_entry.id   AF-A0A1E7FTX3-F1
#
_cell.length_a   1.000
_cell.length_b   1.000
_cell.length_c   1.000
_cell.angle_alpha   90.00
_cell.angle_beta   90.00
_cell.angle_gamma   90.00
#
_symmetry.space_group_name_H-M   'P 1'
#
loop_
_entity.id
_entity.type
_entity.pdbx_description
1 polymer ?
#
loop_
_entity_poly.entity_id
_entity_poly.type
_entity_poly.pdbx_seq_one_letter_code
_entity_poly.pdbx_strand_id
1 'polypeptide(L)'
;MAEGEANGASLSGNKRSMDDIYKNGPSPDTETSGGDKNKDSSEPSLPKGDVEQHLLMLNKGLHLTSRTITHKCLPIVQQLIDDPYGWVFRDAVDPVLFGLPDYFEVVKNPMHLLLVKKKLENAVYTDMASFERDVKLVFENAILYNGEESDVGTLAKTMKGVFGTEYKKVCEGM
;
A
#
# COMPACT_ATOMS: atom_id res chain seq x y z
N MET A 1 -21.27 -44.76 -15.02
CA MET A 1 -21.76 -43.39 -14.79
C MET A 1 -20.71 -42.67 -13.96
N ALA A 2 -20.21 -41.56 -14.52
CA ALA A 2 -19.44 -40.45 -13.93
C ALA A 2 -18.17 -40.76 -13.13
N GLU A 3 -17.04 -40.67 -13.82
CA GLU A 3 -15.78 -40.19 -13.26
C GLU A 3 -15.92 -38.67 -13.01
N GLY A 4 -15.53 -38.21 -11.82
CA GLY A 4 -15.46 -36.79 -11.48
C GLY A 4 -14.01 -36.33 -11.50
N GLU A 5 -13.59 -35.74 -12.62
CA GLU A 5 -12.29 -35.07 -12.76
C GLU A 5 -12.23 -33.81 -11.89
N ALA A 6 -11.21 -33.76 -11.03
CA ALA A 6 -10.80 -32.56 -10.35
C ALA A 6 -10.15 -31.59 -11.35
N ASN A 7 -10.82 -30.48 -11.64
CA ASN A 7 -10.24 -29.36 -12.39
C ASN A 7 -9.26 -28.58 -11.50
N GLY A 8 -8.03 -29.10 -11.39
CA GLY A 8 -6.88 -28.34 -10.96
C GLY A 8 -6.40 -27.46 -12.11
N ALA A 9 -6.72 -26.16 -12.08
CA ALA A 9 -6.15 -25.19 -13.00
C ALA A 9 -4.65 -25.05 -12.71
N SER A 10 -3.84 -25.82 -13.43
CA SER A 10 -2.39 -25.59 -13.53
C SER A 10 -2.16 -24.48 -14.57
N LEU A 11 -2.07 -23.24 -14.10
CA LEU A 11 -1.63 -22.10 -14.91
C LEU A 11 -0.59 -21.30 -14.14
N SER A 12 0.68 -21.65 -14.35
CA SER A 12 1.78 -20.72 -14.68
C SER A 12 3.11 -21.42 -14.41
N GLY A 13 3.88 -21.63 -15.48
CA GLY A 13 5.19 -22.28 -15.45
C GLY A 13 6.34 -21.37 -15.03
N ASN A 14 6.07 -20.16 -14.49
CA ASN A 14 7.12 -19.23 -14.09
C ASN A 14 6.93 -18.79 -12.62
N LYS A 15 7.32 -19.68 -11.72
CA LYS A 15 7.55 -19.32 -10.31
C LYS A 15 8.85 -18.53 -10.25
N ARG A 16 8.80 -17.24 -9.91
CA ARG A 16 10.03 -16.48 -9.64
C ARG A 16 10.74 -17.14 -8.45
N SER A 17 11.97 -17.59 -8.64
CA SER A 17 12.85 -17.92 -7.51
C SER A 17 13.24 -16.61 -6.84
N MET A 18 13.36 -16.63 -5.52
CA MET A 18 13.91 -15.52 -4.73
C MET A 18 15.24 -15.00 -5.30
N ASP A 19 16.04 -15.88 -5.91
CA ASP A 19 17.33 -15.56 -6.56
C ASP A 19 17.22 -14.57 -7.72
N ASP A 20 16.13 -14.60 -8.49
CA ASP A 20 15.95 -13.70 -9.63
C ASP A 20 15.54 -12.29 -9.19
N ILE A 21 14.91 -12.20 -8.02
CA ILE A 21 14.51 -10.95 -7.39
C ILE A 21 15.73 -10.30 -6.71
N TYR A 22 16.56 -11.10 -6.02
CA TYR A 22 17.76 -10.61 -5.32
C TYR A 22 18.92 -10.22 -6.23
N LYS A 23 19.03 -10.73 -7.46
CA LYS A 23 20.09 -10.33 -8.41
C LYS A 23 19.99 -8.87 -8.86
N ASN A 24 18.80 -8.26 -8.79
CA ASN A 24 18.52 -6.92 -9.29
C ASN A 24 17.95 -5.97 -8.21
N GLY A 25 17.86 -6.42 -6.95
CA GLY A 25 17.42 -5.59 -5.83
C GLY A 25 18.52 -4.61 -5.39
N PRO A 26 18.22 -3.34 -5.07
CA PRO A 26 19.21 -2.41 -4.56
C PRO A 26 19.74 -2.88 -3.19
N SER A 27 21.05 -2.75 -2.98
CA SER A 27 21.70 -2.99 -1.69
C SER A 27 21.31 -1.91 -0.68
N PRO A 28 21.02 -2.24 0.59
CA PRO A 28 20.64 -1.27 1.60
C PRO A 28 21.88 -0.58 2.17
N ASP A 29 22.12 0.66 1.75
CA ASP A 29 23.05 1.55 2.44
C ASP A 29 22.35 2.28 3.61
N THR A 30 22.97 2.20 4.78
CA THR A 30 22.57 2.80 6.06
C THR A 30 23.20 4.19 6.31
N GLU A 31 22.49 4.98 7.13
CA GLU A 31 22.90 6.16 7.92
C GLU A 31 22.97 7.54 7.19
N THR A 32 22.75 8.73 7.79
CA THR A 32 22.66 9.19 9.19
C THR A 32 21.79 10.47 9.32
N SER A 33 21.23 10.64 10.52
CA SER A 33 20.71 11.83 11.24
C SER A 33 21.22 13.24 10.88
N GLY A 34 20.33 14.23 11.05
CA GLY A 34 20.67 15.63 11.34
C GLY A 34 19.43 16.45 11.73
N GLY A 35 19.28 16.83 13.00
CA GLY A 35 18.25 17.76 13.48
C GLY A 35 18.73 19.21 13.54
N ASP A 36 17.80 20.17 13.65
CA ASP A 36 17.79 21.15 14.75
C ASP A 36 16.53 22.05 14.77
N LYS A 37 16.37 22.74 15.92
CA LYS A 37 15.18 23.40 16.49
C LYS A 37 14.94 24.87 16.05
N ASN A 38 13.81 25.39 16.58
CA ASN A 38 13.38 26.80 16.82
C ASN A 38 12.55 27.47 15.72
N LYS A 39 11.60 28.39 15.98
CA LYS A 39 10.85 28.87 17.17
C LYS A 39 9.91 29.98 16.64
N ASP A 40 8.69 30.06 17.17
CA ASP A 40 7.80 31.24 17.30
C ASP A 40 7.20 31.89 16.03
N SER A 41 5.87 31.86 15.96
CA SER A 41 5.08 32.99 15.45
C SER A 41 3.64 32.83 15.95
N SER A 42 3.28 33.72 16.87
CA SER A 42 1.94 34.18 17.26
C SER A 42 0.77 33.72 16.35
N GLU A 43 -0.11 32.88 16.90
CA GLU A 43 -1.35 32.46 16.24
C GLU A 43 -2.48 33.48 16.50
N PRO A 44 -3.23 33.94 15.48
CA PRO A 44 -4.35 34.85 15.69
C PRO A 44 -5.54 34.10 16.31
N SER A 45 -5.98 34.52 17.50
CA SER A 45 -7.14 33.93 18.17
C SER A 45 -8.46 34.35 17.49
N LEU A 46 -9.15 33.39 16.89
CA LEU A 46 -10.52 33.56 16.35
C LEU A 46 -11.56 33.71 17.49
N PRO A 47 -12.69 34.40 17.26
CA PRO A 47 -13.77 34.50 18.23
C PRO A 47 -14.34 33.12 18.55
N LYS A 48 -14.54 32.81 19.84
CA LYS A 48 -14.99 31.48 20.32
C LYS A 48 -16.30 30.99 19.67
N GLY A 49 -17.17 31.91 19.23
CA GLY A 49 -18.42 31.58 18.54
C GLY A 49 -18.26 31.01 17.13
N ASP A 50 -17.18 31.35 16.43
CA ASP A 50 -16.92 30.87 15.07
C ASP A 50 -16.34 29.45 15.07
N VAL A 51 -15.61 29.10 16.14
CA VAL A 51 -15.06 27.76 16.36
C VAL A 51 -16.19 26.76 16.62
N GLU A 52 -17.18 27.12 17.44
CA GLU A 52 -18.34 26.26 17.70
C GLU A 52 -19.22 26.09 16.46
N GLN A 53 -19.44 27.16 15.67
CA GLN A 53 -20.13 27.04 14.40
C GLN A 53 -19.36 26.19 13.38
N HIS A 54 -18.03 26.32 13.32
CA HIS A 54 -17.19 25.48 12.47
C HIS A 54 -17.22 24.02 12.91
N LEU A 55 -17.15 23.72 14.22
CA LEU A 55 -17.32 22.36 14.76
C LEU A 55 -18.70 21.78 14.44
N LEU A 56 -19.76 22.59 14.51
CA LEU A 56 -21.12 22.16 14.14
C LEU A 56 -21.25 21.91 12.63
N MET A 57 -20.50 22.62 11.78
CA MET A 57 -20.45 22.37 10.34
C MET A 57 -19.63 21.12 9.99
N LEU A 58 -18.55 20.84 10.72
CA LEU A 58 -17.78 19.59 10.60
C LEU A 58 -18.62 18.35 11.02
N ASN A 59 -19.45 18.49 12.06
CA ASN A 59 -20.29 17.41 12.57
C ASN A 59 -21.54 17.11 11.73
N LYS A 60 -21.89 17.96 10.75
CA LYS A 60 -23.08 17.76 9.90
C LYS A 60 -22.83 16.90 8.65
N GLY A 61 -21.61 16.46 8.39
CA GLY A 61 -21.30 15.57 7.27
C GLY A 61 -19.91 14.96 7.42
N LEU A 62 -19.85 13.75 7.96
CA LEU A 62 -18.63 13.00 8.27
C LEU A 62 -17.91 12.48 7.00
N HIS A 63 -17.74 13.32 5.98
CA HIS A 63 -16.91 12.98 4.83
C HIS A 63 -15.45 13.10 5.28
N LEU A 64 -14.77 11.96 5.41
CA LEU A 64 -13.32 11.94 5.60
C LEU A 64 -12.69 12.73 4.45
N THR A 65 -12.02 13.83 4.75
CA THR A 65 -11.39 14.62 3.70
C THR A 65 -10.18 13.85 3.16
N SER A 66 -9.84 14.04 1.88
CA SER A 66 -8.62 13.49 1.31
C SER A 66 -7.38 13.88 2.11
N ARG A 67 -7.37 15.08 2.73
CA ARG A 67 -6.31 15.51 3.65
C ARG A 67 -6.24 14.62 4.90
N THR A 68 -7.38 14.33 5.53
CA THR A 68 -7.46 13.45 6.70
C THR A 68 -6.99 12.03 6.37
N ILE A 69 -7.48 11.48 5.26
CA ILE A 69 -7.08 10.16 4.75
C ILE A 69 -5.57 10.13 4.51
N THR A 70 -5.04 11.12 3.77
CA THR A 70 -3.59 11.23 3.50
C THR A 70 -2.78 11.26 4.79
N HIS A 71 -3.13 12.15 5.72
CA HIS A 71 -2.41 12.30 6.98
C HIS A 71 -2.40 11.00 7.82
N LYS A 72 -3.54 10.29 7.88
CA LYS A 72 -3.68 9.06 8.67
C LYS A 72 -3.09 7.83 7.99
N CYS A 73 -3.15 7.74 6.67
CA CYS A 73 -2.80 6.52 5.91
C CYS A 73 -1.39 6.54 5.34
N LEU A 74 -0.80 7.71 5.09
CA LEU A 74 0.58 7.81 4.58
C LEU A 74 1.62 7.11 5.48
N PRO A 75 1.54 7.18 6.82
CA PRO A 75 2.45 6.43 7.69
C PRO A 75 2.36 4.91 7.49
N ILE A 76 1.18 4.36 7.22
CA ILE A 76 1.01 2.93 6.95
C ILE A 76 1.78 2.54 5.67
N VAL A 77 1.63 3.33 4.60
CA VAL A 77 2.31 3.06 3.33
C VAL A 77 3.82 3.21 3.47
N GLN A 78 4.28 4.21 4.23
CA GLN A 78 5.70 4.41 4.50
C GLN A 78 6.29 3.22 5.28
N GLN A 79 5.58 2.72 6.30
CA GLN A 79 5.98 1.52 7.04
C GLN A 79 6.09 0.28 6.13
N LEU A 80 5.16 0.10 5.18
CA LEU A 80 5.23 -1.02 4.23
C LEU A 80 6.40 -0.88 3.25
N ILE A 81 6.75 0.35 2.85
CA ILE A 81 7.90 0.61 1.98
C ILE A 81 9.22 0.33 2.71
N ASP A 82 9.31 0.73 3.98
CA ASP A 82 10.51 0.61 4.81
C ASP A 82 10.67 -0.78 5.45
N ASP A 83 9.69 -1.68 5.27
CA ASP A 83 9.78 -3.07 5.68
C ASP A 83 11.00 -3.75 5.00
N PRO A 84 11.72 -4.67 5.68
CA PRO A 84 12.85 -5.40 5.08
C PRO A 84 12.53 -6.09 3.73
N TYR A 85 11.27 -6.42 3.48
CA TYR A 85 10.80 -7.02 2.24
C TYR A 85 10.01 -6.05 1.35
N GLY A 86 9.83 -4.79 1.79
CA GLY A 86 9.04 -3.76 1.10
C GLY A 86 9.53 -3.45 -0.31
N TRP A 87 10.83 -3.61 -0.55
CA TRP A 87 11.46 -3.42 -1.87
C TRP A 87 10.81 -4.29 -2.98
N VAL A 88 10.28 -5.47 -2.66
CA VAL A 88 9.60 -6.36 -3.62
C VAL A 88 8.31 -5.74 -4.18
N PHE A 89 7.65 -4.88 -3.40
CA PHE A 89 6.33 -4.31 -3.70
C PHE A 89 6.36 -2.79 -3.91
N ARG A 90 7.55 -2.19 -3.78
CA ARG A 90 7.77 -0.74 -3.78
C ARG A 90 7.49 -0.11 -5.14
N ASP A 91 8.15 -0.64 -6.17
CA ASP A 91 8.17 -0.12 -7.53
C ASP A 91 7.22 -0.90 -8.46
N ALA A 92 6.92 -0.34 -9.63
CA ALA A 92 6.14 -1.04 -10.63
C ALA A 92 6.89 -2.30 -11.10
N VAL A 93 6.17 -3.39 -11.33
CA VAL A 93 6.75 -4.58 -11.97
C VAL A 93 7.11 -4.23 -13.41
N ASP A 94 8.38 -4.42 -13.78
CA ASP A 94 8.87 -4.34 -15.15
C ASP A 94 8.93 -5.76 -15.77
N PRO A 95 7.95 -6.14 -16.62
CA PRO A 95 7.91 -7.50 -17.13
C PRO A 95 9.05 -7.82 -18.10
N VAL A 96 9.67 -6.82 -18.73
CA VAL A 96 10.80 -7.03 -19.64
C VAL A 96 12.05 -7.33 -18.81
N LEU A 97 12.33 -6.51 -17.80
CA LEU A 97 13.47 -6.69 -16.90
C LEU A 97 13.45 -8.06 -16.22
N PHE A 98 12.26 -8.52 -15.82
CA PHE A 98 12.08 -9.77 -15.09
C PHE A 98 11.75 -10.99 -15.98
N GLY A 99 11.66 -10.84 -17.30
CA GLY A 99 11.37 -11.95 -18.22
C GLY A 99 9.98 -12.57 -18.04
N LEU A 100 8.95 -11.73 -17.89
CA LEU A 100 7.57 -12.09 -17.55
C LEU A 100 6.62 -11.73 -18.70
N PRO A 101 6.66 -12.45 -19.82
CA PRO A 101 5.94 -12.04 -21.03
C PRO A 101 4.41 -12.00 -20.84
N ASP A 102 3.86 -12.75 -19.89
CA ASP A 102 2.44 -12.90 -19.60
C ASP A 102 1.94 -11.99 -18.45
N TYR A 103 2.79 -11.14 -17.88
CA TYR A 103 2.45 -10.41 -16.65
C TYR A 103 1.16 -9.57 -16.79
N PHE A 104 1.04 -8.77 -17.85
CA PHE A 104 -0.17 -7.97 -18.09
C PHE A 104 -1.34 -8.78 -18.68
N GLU A 105 -1.09 -10.02 -19.09
CA GLU A 105 -2.16 -10.97 -19.42
C GLU A 105 -2.81 -11.55 -18.17
N VAL A 106 -2.06 -11.68 -17.07
CA VAL A 106 -2.58 -12.16 -15.79
C VAL A 106 -3.02 -11.01 -14.90
N VAL A 107 -2.16 -10.02 -14.67
CA VAL A 107 -2.40 -8.86 -13.79
C VAL A 107 -3.04 -7.73 -14.59
N LYS A 108 -4.35 -7.53 -14.37
CA LYS A 108 -5.16 -6.55 -15.12
C LYS A 108 -5.09 -5.13 -14.59
N ASN A 109 -4.85 -4.97 -13.29
CA ASN A 109 -4.79 -3.66 -12.64
C ASN A 109 -3.48 -3.58 -11.85
N PRO A 110 -2.33 -3.28 -12.50
CA PRO A 110 -1.06 -3.15 -11.80
C PRO A 110 -1.13 -2.08 -10.71
N MET A 111 -0.55 -2.38 -9.55
CA MET A 111 -0.46 -1.47 -8.42
C MET A 111 0.84 -1.76 -7.65
N HIS A 112 1.44 -0.72 -7.07
CA HIS A 112 2.65 -0.82 -6.25
C HIS A 112 2.66 0.28 -5.19
N LEU A 113 3.45 0.12 -4.12
CA LEU A 113 3.37 0.99 -2.94
C LEU A 113 3.72 2.44 -3.23
N LEU A 114 4.69 2.72 -4.11
CA LEU A 114 4.98 4.12 -4.51
C LEU A 114 3.83 4.78 -5.28
N LEU A 115 3.04 4.02 -6.06
CA LEU A 115 1.86 4.58 -6.71
C LEU A 115 0.76 4.89 -5.68
N VAL A 116 0.53 3.99 -4.72
CA VAL A 116 -0.40 4.27 -3.60
C VAL A 116 0.03 5.51 -2.83
N LYS A 117 1.32 5.62 -2.49
CA LYS A 117 1.89 6.79 -1.82
C LYS A 117 1.62 8.07 -2.62
N LYS A 118 1.92 8.06 -3.92
CA LYS A 118 1.66 9.18 -4.83
C LYS A 118 0.17 9.52 -4.94
N LYS A 119 -0.73 8.53 -4.89
CA LYS A 119 -2.18 8.74 -4.91
C LYS A 119 -2.67 9.40 -3.61
N LEU A 120 -2.11 9.04 -2.45
CA LEU A 120 -2.35 9.77 -1.19
C LEU A 120 -1.87 11.21 -1.30
N GLU A 121 -0.60 11.43 -1.65
CA GLU A 121 0.01 12.77 -1.72
C GLU A 121 -0.72 13.72 -2.70
N ASN A 122 -1.28 13.18 -3.78
CA ASN A 122 -2.09 13.94 -4.75
C ASN A 122 -3.59 14.00 -4.41
N ALA A 123 -3.98 13.63 -3.18
CA ALA A 123 -5.36 13.66 -2.70
C ALA A 123 -6.36 12.87 -3.57
N VAL A 124 -5.92 11.79 -4.23
CA VAL A 124 -6.75 10.97 -5.12
C VAL A 124 -7.78 10.16 -4.34
N TYR A 125 -7.46 9.75 -3.10
CA TYR A 125 -8.38 9.00 -2.27
C TYR A 125 -9.36 9.95 -1.55
N THR A 126 -10.65 9.74 -1.79
CA THR A 126 -11.75 10.48 -1.16
C THR A 126 -12.46 9.67 -0.07
N ASP A 127 -12.15 8.39 0.05
CA ASP A 127 -12.69 7.48 1.04
C ASP A 127 -11.65 6.41 1.42
N MET A 128 -11.81 5.81 2.61
CA MET A 128 -10.88 4.80 3.11
C MET A 128 -10.91 3.49 2.30
N ALA A 129 -12.07 3.16 1.72
CA ALA A 129 -12.26 1.90 1.01
C ALA A 129 -11.46 1.86 -0.30
N SER A 130 -11.35 2.98 -1.01
CA SER A 130 -10.52 3.13 -2.21
C SER A 130 -9.03 3.01 -1.90
N PHE A 131 -8.57 3.61 -0.80
CA PHE A 131 -7.20 3.43 -0.29
C PHE A 131 -6.92 1.97 0.07
N GLU A 132 -7.80 1.35 0.86
CA GLU A 132 -7.66 -0.05 1.29
C GLU A 132 -7.58 -1.01 0.11
N ARG A 133 -8.47 -0.82 -0.87
CA ARG A 133 -8.53 -1.64 -2.08
C ARG A 133 -7.21 -1.62 -2.84
N ASP A 134 -6.63 -0.45 -3.05
CA ASP A 134 -5.38 -0.32 -3.79
C ASP A 134 -4.19 -0.95 -3.05
N VAL A 135 -4.10 -0.77 -1.72
CA VAL A 135 -3.03 -1.41 -0.94
C VAL A 135 -3.17 -2.93 -0.98
N LYS A 136 -4.38 -3.47 -0.81
CA LYS A 136 -4.63 -4.92 -0.93
C LYS A 136 -4.29 -5.44 -2.32
N LEU A 137 -4.62 -4.67 -3.36
CA LEU A 137 -4.36 -5.03 -4.75
C LEU A 137 -2.87 -5.22 -5.05
N VAL A 138 -1.97 -4.46 -4.40
CA VAL A 138 -0.51 -4.69 -4.51
C VAL A 138 -0.17 -6.16 -4.17
N PHE A 139 -0.65 -6.63 -3.03
CA PHE A 139 -0.34 -7.98 -2.53
C PHE A 139 -1.15 -9.06 -3.25
N GLU A 140 -2.41 -8.78 -3.58
CA GLU A 140 -3.29 -9.72 -4.29
C GLU A 140 -2.80 -9.99 -5.71
N ASN A 141 -2.32 -8.97 -6.43
CA ASN A 141 -1.69 -9.17 -7.73
C ASN A 141 -0.40 -10.00 -7.63
N ALA A 142 0.40 -9.77 -6.60
CA ALA A 142 1.62 -10.54 -6.37
C ALA A 142 1.30 -12.01 -6.09
N ILE A 143 0.28 -12.29 -5.28
CA ILE A 143 -0.19 -13.65 -5.01
C ILE A 143 -0.78 -14.28 -6.27
N LEU A 144 -1.62 -13.55 -7.00
CA LEU A 144 -2.24 -14.03 -8.24
C LEU A 144 -1.20 -14.48 -9.26
N TYR A 145 -0.16 -13.67 -9.48
CA TYR A 145 0.86 -13.95 -10.49
C TYR A 145 1.85 -15.03 -10.05
N ASN A 146 2.32 -14.99 -8.80
CA ASN A 146 3.42 -15.86 -8.35
C ASN A 146 2.90 -17.15 -7.66
N GLY A 147 1.63 -17.20 -7.27
CA GLY A 147 1.03 -18.28 -6.49
C GLY A 147 1.26 -18.12 -4.98
N GLU A 148 0.28 -18.55 -4.18
CA GLU A 148 0.28 -18.38 -2.71
C GLU A 148 1.46 -19.04 -2.00
N GLU A 149 1.95 -20.16 -2.52
CA GLU A 149 3.04 -20.95 -1.92
C GLU A 149 4.43 -20.57 -2.45
N SER A 150 4.52 -19.54 -3.31
CA SER A 150 5.82 -18.98 -3.70
C SER A 150 6.40 -18.11 -2.58
N ASP A 151 7.70 -17.81 -2.67
CA ASP A 151 8.35 -16.90 -1.73
C ASP A 151 7.69 -15.51 -1.78
N VAL A 152 7.44 -14.98 -2.98
CA VAL A 152 6.74 -13.70 -3.19
C VAL A 152 5.30 -13.76 -2.65
N GLY A 153 4.58 -14.85 -2.89
CA GLY A 153 3.24 -15.06 -2.36
C GLY A 153 3.21 -15.08 -0.83
N THR A 154 4.21 -15.71 -0.20
CA THR A 154 4.34 -15.77 1.25
C THR A 154 4.70 -14.41 1.86
N LEU A 155 5.60 -13.65 1.24
CA LEU A 155 5.88 -12.26 1.61
C LEU A 155 4.64 -11.37 1.46
N ALA A 156 3.91 -11.51 0.36
CA ALA A 156 2.69 -10.75 0.11
C ALA A 156 1.60 -11.05 1.17
N LYS A 157 1.42 -12.31 1.55
CA LYS A 157 0.52 -12.70 2.65
C LYS A 157 0.93 -12.03 3.97
N THR A 158 2.22 -12.06 4.29
CA THR A 158 2.77 -11.45 5.51
C THR A 158 2.53 -9.93 5.55
N MET A 159 2.94 -9.22 4.49
CA MET A 159 2.80 -7.76 4.42
C MET A 159 1.33 -7.30 4.34
N LYS A 160 0.46 -8.07 3.67
CA LYS A 160 -1.00 -7.85 3.70
C LYS A 160 -1.56 -7.94 5.14
N GLY A 161 -1.03 -8.85 5.96
CA GLY A 161 -1.37 -8.97 7.38
C GLY A 161 -0.90 -7.77 8.22
N VAL A 162 0.31 -7.28 7.98
CA VAL A 162 0.84 -6.04 8.60
C VAL A 162 -0.07 -4.86 8.24
N PHE A 163 -0.37 -4.69 6.94
CA PHE A 163 -1.30 -3.67 6.48
C PHE A 163 -2.67 -3.75 7.17
N GLY A 164 -3.28 -4.94 7.23
CA GLY A 164 -4.59 -5.12 7.85
C GLY A 164 -4.61 -4.73 9.34
N THR A 165 -3.52 -5.00 10.05
CA THR A 165 -3.35 -4.61 11.47
C THR A 165 -3.27 -3.10 11.63
N GLU A 166 -2.42 -2.43 10.85
CA GLU A 166 -2.25 -0.97 10.93
C GLU A 166 -3.48 -0.20 10.42
N TYR A 167 -4.09 -0.68 9.34
CA TYR A 167 -5.32 -0.11 8.79
C TYR A 167 -6.47 -0.15 9.82
N LYS A 168 -6.63 -1.28 10.52
CA LYS A 168 -7.65 -1.40 11.56
C LYS A 168 -7.46 -0.39 12.70
N LYS A 169 -6.22 -0.22 13.18
CA LYS A 169 -5.91 0.79 14.21
C LYS A 169 -6.26 2.21 13.77
N VAL A 170 -5.99 2.55 12.50
CA VAL A 170 -6.35 3.85 11.95
C VAL A 170 -7.86 4.02 11.85
N CYS A 171 -8.59 3.00 11.40
CA CYS A 171 -10.05 3.01 11.32
C CYS A 171 -10.74 3.13 12.69
N GLU A 172 -10.19 2.53 13.73
CA GLU A 172 -10.72 2.66 15.11
C GLU A 172 -10.45 4.05 15.71
N GLY A 173 -9.50 4.80 15.16
CA GLY A 173 -9.11 6.14 15.60
C GLY A 173 -9.62 7.28 14.72
N MET A 174 -10.59 7.02 13.83
CA MET A 174 -11.30 8.01 12.99
C MET A 174 -12.77 8.09 13.41
#